data_AF-A0A1N7MPQ4-F1
#
_entry.id   AF-A0A1N7MPQ4-F1
#
_cell.length_a   1.000
_cell.length_b   1.000
_cell.length_c   1.000
_cell.angle_alpha   90.00
_cell.angle_beta   90.00
_cell.angle_gamma   90.00
#
_symmetry.space_group_name_H-M   'P 1'
#
loop_
_entity.id
_entity.type
_entity.pdbx_description
1 polymer ?
#
loop_
_entity_poly.entity_id
_entity_poly.type
_entity_poly.pdbx_seq_one_letter_code
_entity_poly.pdbx_strand_id
1 'polypeptide(L)'
;MSEIDELERRIAAALDRIATGVESLGGAGAASGGDDTVLEAAAALAEAQAALEEERLANAQLEERVRAIRTKQETEVAALRAEAEEARARLAALDGDLQRLRHANEMLTGTNQELRAALEENVGEPHLINKAMLAELESLRAARAVETSEAQALLGALAPLLADAAGTDAESDADAPQTEEAT
;
A
#
# COMPACT_ATOMS: atom_id res chain seq x y z
N MET A 1 -57.11 -29.75 -61.62
CA MET A 1 -55.99 -30.28 -62.41
C MET A 1 -55.04 -29.16 -62.84
N SER A 2 -55.52 -28.03 -63.36
CA SER A 2 -54.68 -26.85 -63.72
C SER A 2 -53.78 -26.29 -62.60
N GLU A 3 -54.24 -26.29 -61.34
CA GLU A 3 -53.46 -25.74 -60.21
C GLU A 3 -52.26 -26.62 -59.85
N ILE A 4 -52.36 -27.92 -60.09
CA ILE A 4 -51.27 -28.88 -59.84
C ILE A 4 -50.17 -28.68 -60.89
N ASP A 5 -50.55 -28.56 -62.16
CA ASP A 5 -49.60 -28.30 -63.27
C ASP A 5 -48.86 -26.96 -63.10
N GLU A 6 -49.54 -25.94 -62.55
CA GLU A 6 -48.94 -24.64 -62.25
C GLU A 6 -47.95 -24.72 -61.08
N LEU A 7 -48.30 -25.45 -60.01
CA LEU A 7 -47.39 -25.71 -58.90
C LEU A 7 -46.17 -26.51 -59.34
N GLU A 8 -46.34 -27.53 -60.19
CA GLU A 8 -45.24 -28.33 -60.73
C GLU A 8 -44.26 -27.49 -61.57
N ARG A 9 -44.76 -26.62 -62.47
CA ARG A 9 -43.91 -25.69 -63.23
C ARG A 9 -43.15 -24.72 -62.33
N ARG A 10 -43.79 -24.25 -61.25
CA ARG A 10 -43.20 -23.29 -60.32
C ARG A 10 -42.14 -23.94 -59.43
N ILE A 11 -42.35 -25.20 -59.03
CA ILE A 11 -41.36 -26.00 -58.30
C ILE A 11 -40.18 -26.33 -59.20
N ALA A 12 -40.40 -26.76 -60.45
CA ALA A 12 -39.32 -27.01 -61.40
C ALA A 12 -38.45 -25.76 -61.62
N ALA A 13 -39.07 -24.60 -61.84
CA ALA A 13 -38.36 -23.33 -61.98
C ALA A 13 -37.61 -22.91 -60.70
N ALA A 14 -38.13 -23.24 -59.51
CA ALA A 14 -37.45 -22.99 -58.24
C ALA A 14 -36.25 -23.92 -58.05
N LEU A 15 -36.39 -25.20 -58.44
CA LEU A 15 -35.31 -26.19 -58.36
C LEU A 15 -34.19 -25.87 -59.36
N ASP A 16 -34.49 -25.44 -60.58
CA ASP A 16 -33.48 -24.98 -61.54
C ASP A 16 -32.74 -23.73 -61.04
N ARG A 17 -33.47 -22.81 -60.39
CA ARG A 17 -32.87 -21.62 -59.77
C ARG A 17 -31.96 -21.98 -58.58
N ILE A 18 -32.33 -23.01 -57.81
CA ILE A 18 -31.50 -23.54 -56.74
C ILE A 18 -30.28 -24.25 -57.32
N ALA A 19 -30.44 -25.07 -58.37
CA ALA A 19 -29.35 -25.78 -59.03
C ALA A 19 -28.31 -24.79 -59.58
N THR A 20 -28.77 -23.78 -60.33
CA THR A 20 -27.90 -22.69 -60.82
C THR A 20 -27.26 -21.87 -59.69
N GLY A 21 -27.98 -21.64 -58.59
CA GLY A 21 -27.44 -20.97 -57.41
C GLY A 21 -26.35 -21.78 -56.69
N VAL A 22 -26.51 -23.11 -56.59
CA VAL A 22 -25.52 -24.01 -55.99
C VAL A 22 -24.30 -24.16 -56.90
N GLU A 23 -24.52 -24.24 -58.21
CA GLU A 23 -23.45 -24.30 -59.21
C GLU A 23 -22.67 -22.98 -59.29
N SER A 24 -23.35 -21.83 -59.08
CA SER A 24 -22.73 -20.53 -58.88
C SER A 24 -21.90 -20.45 -57.60
N LEU A 25 -22.37 -21.03 -56.49
CA LEU A 25 -21.64 -21.03 -55.21
C LEU A 25 -20.42 -21.96 -55.28
N GLY A 26 -20.58 -23.13 -55.91
CA GLY A 26 -19.49 -24.08 -56.17
C GLY A 26 -18.48 -23.55 -57.21
N GLY A 27 -18.96 -22.85 -58.24
CA GLY A 27 -18.14 -22.19 -59.25
C GLY A 27 -17.39 -20.97 -58.70
N ALA A 28 -18.01 -20.20 -57.80
CA ALA A 28 -17.33 -19.12 -57.08
C ALA A 28 -16.24 -19.65 -56.15
N GLY A 29 -16.47 -20.80 -55.48
CA GLY A 29 -15.45 -21.50 -54.69
C GLY A 29 -14.32 -22.13 -55.51
N ALA A 30 -14.55 -22.42 -56.80
CA ALA A 30 -13.55 -22.99 -57.70
C ALA A 30 -12.80 -21.94 -58.56
N ALA A 31 -13.37 -20.74 -58.74
CA ALA A 31 -12.81 -19.68 -59.58
C ALA A 31 -11.96 -18.64 -58.81
N SER A 32 -12.10 -18.55 -57.49
CA SER A 32 -11.06 -17.97 -56.62
C SER A 32 -10.16 -19.09 -56.14
N GLY A 33 -8.83 -18.93 -56.16
CA GLY A 33 -7.88 -19.90 -55.63
C GLY A 33 -8.21 -20.32 -54.18
N GLY A 34 -9.03 -21.36 -54.04
CA GLY A 34 -9.52 -21.86 -52.75
C GLY A 34 -8.39 -22.34 -51.85
N ASP A 35 -7.29 -22.83 -52.44
CA ASP A 35 -6.07 -23.16 -51.72
C ASP A 35 -5.31 -21.89 -51.27
N ASP A 36 -5.18 -20.87 -52.12
CA ASP A 36 -4.48 -19.61 -51.80
C ASP A 36 -5.23 -18.81 -50.71
N THR A 37 -6.55 -18.70 -50.81
CA THR A 37 -7.38 -17.98 -49.82
C THR A 37 -7.46 -18.68 -48.47
N VAL A 38 -7.47 -20.02 -48.45
CA VAL A 38 -7.41 -20.81 -47.20
C VAL A 38 -6.02 -20.75 -46.58
N LEU A 39 -4.96 -20.74 -47.41
CA LEU A 39 -3.58 -20.57 -46.94
C LEU A 39 -3.33 -19.17 -46.36
N GLU A 40 -3.84 -18.11 -47.00
CA GLU A 40 -3.81 -16.74 -46.47
C GLU A 40 -4.58 -16.60 -45.17
N ALA A 41 -5.77 -17.21 -45.07
CA ALA A 41 -6.56 -17.21 -43.83
C ALA A 41 -5.84 -17.95 -42.69
N ALA A 42 -5.18 -19.07 -42.98
CA ALA A 42 -4.39 -19.83 -42.01
C ALA A 42 -3.16 -19.03 -41.53
N ALA A 43 -2.49 -18.31 -42.44
CA ALA A 43 -1.37 -17.43 -42.10
C ALA A 43 -1.81 -16.26 -41.20
N ALA A 44 -2.92 -15.60 -41.52
CA ALA A 44 -3.49 -14.53 -40.70
C ALA A 44 -3.93 -15.01 -39.30
N LEU A 45 -4.43 -16.25 -39.22
CA LEU A 45 -4.80 -16.87 -37.95
C LEU A 45 -3.56 -17.16 -37.07
N ALA A 46 -2.48 -17.64 -37.67
CA ALA A 46 -1.22 -17.88 -36.99
C ALA A 46 -0.59 -16.57 -36.48
N GLU A 47 -0.63 -15.50 -37.29
CA GLU A 47 -0.14 -14.18 -36.90
C GLU A 47 -0.98 -13.58 -35.75
N ALA A 48 -2.31 -13.69 -35.81
CA ALA A 48 -3.20 -13.26 -34.74
C ALA A 48 -2.99 -14.06 -33.44
N GLN A 49 -2.70 -15.36 -33.54
CA GLN A 49 -2.38 -16.20 -32.38
C GLN A 49 -1.04 -15.79 -31.76
N ALA A 50 -0.01 -15.54 -32.56
CA ALA A 50 1.29 -15.06 -32.08
C ALA A 50 1.17 -13.70 -31.37
N ALA A 51 0.43 -12.75 -31.94
CA ALA A 51 0.16 -11.45 -31.31
C ALA A 51 -0.61 -11.60 -29.99
N LEU A 52 -1.59 -12.51 -29.93
CA LEU A 52 -2.34 -12.78 -28.70
C LEU A 52 -1.45 -13.40 -27.60
N GLU A 53 -0.52 -14.28 -27.98
CA GLU A 53 0.44 -14.86 -27.04
C GLU A 53 1.42 -13.81 -26.52
N GLU A 54 1.92 -12.93 -27.37
CA GLU A 54 2.78 -11.80 -26.98
C GLU A 54 2.06 -10.84 -26.02
N GLU A 55 0.83 -10.45 -26.33
CA GLU A 55 0.00 -9.60 -25.46
C GLU A 55 -0.32 -10.27 -24.11
N ARG A 56 -0.53 -11.59 -24.09
CA ARG A 56 -0.74 -12.35 -22.84
C ARG A 56 0.52 -12.37 -21.99
N LEU A 57 1.70 -12.54 -22.60
CA LEU A 57 2.98 -12.48 -21.89
C LEU A 57 3.23 -11.08 -21.33
N ALA A 58 2.95 -10.03 -22.12
CA ALA A 58 3.06 -8.64 -21.67
C ALA A 58 2.10 -8.35 -20.50
N ASN A 59 0.85 -8.82 -20.57
CA ASN A 59 -0.11 -8.69 -19.47
C ASN A 59 0.36 -9.42 -18.21
N ALA A 60 0.87 -10.66 -18.33
CA ALA A 60 1.36 -11.41 -17.19
C ALA A 60 2.51 -10.69 -16.47
N GLN A 61 3.45 -10.10 -17.23
CA GLN A 61 4.54 -9.30 -16.67
C GLN A 61 4.03 -8.01 -16.00
N LEU A 62 3.05 -7.33 -16.60
CA LEU A 62 2.45 -6.14 -16.02
C LEU A 62 1.68 -6.47 -14.73
N GLU A 63 0.94 -7.57 -14.70
CA GLU A 63 0.27 -8.04 -13.48
C GLU A 63 1.26 -8.37 -12.37
N GLU A 64 2.38 -9.03 -12.68
CA GLU A 64 3.43 -9.30 -11.72
C GLU A 64 4.05 -8.01 -11.17
N ARG A 65 4.36 -7.04 -12.05
CA ARG A 65 4.86 -5.73 -11.65
C ARG A 65 3.86 -4.99 -10.77
N VAL A 66 2.58 -5.00 -11.12
CA VAL A 66 1.52 -4.38 -10.32
C VAL A 66 1.39 -5.04 -8.95
N ARG A 67 1.46 -6.39 -8.90
CA ARG A 67 1.47 -7.12 -7.63
C ARG A 67 2.68 -6.75 -6.78
N ALA A 68 3.87 -6.71 -7.36
CA ALA A 68 5.10 -6.33 -6.65
C ALA A 68 5.03 -4.89 -6.12
N ILE A 69 4.57 -3.94 -6.94
CA ILE A 69 4.38 -2.54 -6.52
C ILE A 69 3.36 -2.46 -5.40
N ARG A 70 2.23 -3.17 -5.53
CA ARG A 70 1.18 -3.18 -4.52
C ARG A 70 1.70 -3.73 -3.18
N THR A 71 2.42 -4.85 -3.20
CA THR A 71 3.02 -5.41 -1.98
C THR A 71 3.98 -4.41 -1.34
N LYS A 72 4.86 -3.77 -2.12
CA LYS A 72 5.78 -2.74 -1.62
C LYS A 72 5.04 -1.55 -1.00
N GLN A 73 4.01 -1.06 -1.68
CA GLN A 73 3.19 0.04 -1.16
C GLN A 73 2.44 -0.35 0.11
N GLU A 74 1.88 -1.56 0.17
CA GLU A 74 1.19 -2.05 1.37
C GLU A 74 2.18 -2.17 2.55
N THR A 75 3.41 -2.62 2.31
CA THR A 75 4.46 -2.68 3.35
C THR A 75 4.91 -1.29 3.81
N GLU A 76 5.18 -0.37 2.88
CA GLU A 76 5.60 1.00 3.19
C GLU A 76 4.49 1.75 3.95
N VAL A 77 3.24 1.63 3.51
CA VAL A 77 2.09 2.24 4.18
C VAL A 77 1.89 1.64 5.58
N ALA A 78 2.12 0.34 5.77
CA ALA A 78 2.06 -0.28 7.08
C ALA A 78 3.17 0.25 8.02
N ALA A 79 4.40 0.37 7.52
CA ALA A 79 5.52 0.92 8.27
C ALA A 79 5.27 2.38 8.70
N LEU A 80 4.89 3.24 7.75
CA LEU A 80 4.57 4.66 8.02
C LEU A 80 3.42 4.82 9.02
N ARG A 81 2.41 3.93 8.97
CA ARG A 81 1.32 3.93 9.96
C ARG A 81 1.83 3.55 11.35
N ALA A 82 2.70 2.54 11.45
CA ALA A 82 3.29 2.14 12.73
C ALA A 82 4.13 3.27 13.34
N GLU A 83 4.97 3.92 12.53
CA GLU A 83 5.77 5.08 12.95
C GLU A 83 4.90 6.26 13.41
N ALA A 84 3.81 6.54 12.69
CA ALA A 84 2.87 7.60 13.05
C ALA A 84 2.18 7.32 14.40
N GLU A 85 1.78 6.07 14.66
CA GLU A 85 1.20 5.68 15.95
C GLU A 85 2.22 5.76 17.09
N GLU A 86 3.47 5.34 16.86
CA GLU A 86 4.55 5.47 17.84
C GLU A 86 4.84 6.94 18.15
N ALA A 87 4.91 7.80 17.13
CA ALA A 87 5.08 9.24 17.31
C ALA A 87 3.94 9.86 18.12
N ARG A 88 2.69 9.48 17.84
CA ARG A 88 1.51 9.92 18.62
C ARG A 88 1.60 9.48 20.07
N ALA A 89 2.01 8.24 20.34
CA ALA A 89 2.17 7.73 21.70
C ALA A 89 3.27 8.50 22.47
N ARG A 90 4.40 8.81 21.83
CA ARG A 90 5.47 9.63 22.42
C ARG A 90 5.00 11.05 22.75
N LEU A 91 4.26 11.69 21.85
CA LEU A 91 3.69 13.02 22.10
C LEU A 91 2.71 13.01 23.28
N ALA A 92 1.82 12.02 23.34
CA ALA A 92 0.88 11.87 24.45
C ALA A 92 1.58 11.67 25.80
N ALA A 93 2.68 10.91 25.82
CA ALA A 93 3.51 10.74 27.01
C ALA A 93 4.17 12.05 27.44
N LEU A 94 4.80 12.78 26.51
CA LEU A 94 5.41 14.08 26.77
C LEU A 94 4.38 15.10 27.30
N ASP A 95 3.19 15.16 26.70
CA ASP A 95 2.10 16.02 27.16
C ASP A 95 1.70 15.70 28.60
N GLY A 96 1.56 14.41 28.93
CA GLY A 96 1.28 13.95 30.29
C GLY A 96 2.37 14.36 31.28
N ASP A 97 3.63 14.27 30.88
CA ASP A 97 4.79 14.60 31.72
C ASP A 97 4.87 16.12 31.95
N LEU A 98 4.61 16.93 30.92
CA LEU A 98 4.52 18.38 31.01
C LEU A 98 3.38 18.84 31.91
N GLN A 99 2.22 18.19 31.85
CA GLN A 99 1.10 18.47 32.76
C GLN A 99 1.48 18.18 34.21
N ARG A 100 2.15 17.05 34.49
CA ARG A 100 2.65 16.73 35.84
C ARG A 100 3.67 17.75 36.31
N LEU A 101 4.59 18.19 35.45
CA LEU A 101 5.57 19.24 35.77
C LEU A 101 4.90 20.58 36.11
N ARG A 102 3.89 20.98 35.35
CA ARG A 102 3.12 22.21 35.63
C ARG A 102 2.43 22.12 36.98
N HIS A 103 1.74 21.01 37.25
CA HIS A 103 1.07 20.80 38.53
C HIS A 103 2.04 20.79 39.70
N ALA A 104 3.19 20.11 39.58
CA ALA A 104 4.20 20.09 40.63
C ALA A 104 4.80 21.48 40.90
N ASN A 105 4.98 22.31 39.85
CA ASN A 105 5.41 23.71 40.01
C ASN A 105 4.34 24.58 40.68
N GLU A 106 3.06 24.42 40.32
CA GLU A 106 1.94 25.09 41.00
C GLU A 106 1.93 24.75 42.50
N MET A 107 2.06 23.48 42.84
CA MET A 107 2.15 23.03 44.24
C MET A 107 3.37 23.62 44.96
N LEU A 108 4.54 23.64 44.31
CA LEU A 108 5.73 24.29 44.86
C LEU A 108 5.53 25.78 45.12
N THR A 109 5.00 26.53 44.15
CA THR A 109 4.76 27.97 44.31
C THR A 109 3.75 28.25 45.42
N GLY A 110 2.68 27.45 45.53
CA GLY A 110 1.70 27.55 46.61
C GLY A 110 2.32 27.28 47.98
N THR A 111 3.11 26.20 48.12
CA THR A 111 3.82 25.91 49.39
C THR A 111 4.85 26.98 49.76
N ASN A 112 5.50 27.60 48.78
CA ASN A 112 6.42 28.71 49.02
C ASN A 112 5.68 29.97 49.51
N GLN A 113 4.48 30.24 48.98
CA GLN A 113 3.62 31.34 49.45
C GLN A 113 3.16 31.11 50.89
N GLU A 114 2.71 29.90 51.22
CA GLU A 114 2.32 29.53 52.59
C GLU A 114 3.49 29.68 53.58
N LEU A 115 4.69 29.23 53.19
CA LEU A 115 5.90 29.40 54.00
C LEU A 115 6.24 30.88 54.23
N ARG A 116 6.11 31.72 53.20
CA ARG A 116 6.35 33.18 53.33
C ARG A 116 5.36 33.82 54.28
N ALA A 117 4.07 33.50 54.16
CA ALA A 117 3.04 34.01 55.06
C ALA A 117 3.30 33.60 56.52
N ALA A 118 3.64 32.32 56.77
CA ALA A 118 3.97 31.83 58.10
C ALA A 118 5.21 32.52 58.70
N LEU A 119 6.24 32.78 57.88
CA LEU A 119 7.42 33.53 58.29
C LEU A 119 7.11 35.00 58.60
N GLU A 120 6.26 35.66 57.81
CA GLU A 120 5.81 37.05 58.06
C GLU A 120 5.04 37.16 59.39
N GLU A 121 4.21 36.16 59.70
CA GLU A 121 3.48 36.06 60.96
C GLU A 121 4.37 35.60 62.14
N ASN A 122 5.65 35.28 61.89
CA ASN A 122 6.59 34.68 62.85
C ASN A 122 6.06 33.36 63.46
N VAL A 123 5.20 32.65 62.73
CA VAL A 123 4.69 31.33 63.12
C VAL A 123 5.58 30.26 62.47
N GLY A 124 6.36 29.56 63.30
CA GLY A 124 7.11 28.41 62.84
C GLY A 124 6.19 27.18 62.72
N GLU A 125 5.83 26.78 61.51
CA GLU A 125 5.07 25.55 61.25
C GLU A 125 5.95 24.45 60.63
N PRO A 126 6.42 23.46 61.42
CA PRO A 126 7.25 22.35 60.89
C PRO A 126 6.56 21.54 59.79
N HIS A 127 5.23 21.49 59.77
CA HIS A 127 4.47 20.80 58.73
C HIS A 127 4.56 21.48 57.36
N LEU A 128 4.71 22.80 57.29
CA LEU A 128 4.91 23.52 56.03
C LEU A 128 6.28 23.23 55.41
N ILE A 129 7.31 23.06 56.24
CA ILE A 129 8.65 22.65 55.79
C ILE A 129 8.58 21.27 55.13
N ASN A 130 7.94 20.30 55.80
CA ASN A 130 7.76 18.96 55.24
C ASN A 130 6.92 18.99 53.95
N LYS A 131 5.86 19.81 53.89
CA LYS A 131 5.03 19.99 52.69
C LYS A 131 5.84 20.58 51.53
N ALA A 132 6.67 21.59 51.79
CA ALA A 132 7.54 22.19 50.78
C ALA A 132 8.61 21.21 50.29
N MET A 133 9.24 20.43 51.19
CA MET A 133 10.20 19.38 50.80
C MET A 133 9.55 18.32 49.91
N LEU A 134 8.30 17.91 50.21
CA LEU A 134 7.57 16.95 49.37
C LEU A 134 7.23 17.54 48.00
N ALA A 135 6.81 18.81 47.95
CA ALA A 135 6.54 19.49 46.69
C ALA A 135 7.81 19.67 45.83
N GLU A 136 8.97 19.91 46.46
CA GLU A 136 10.26 19.99 45.76
C GLU A 136 10.71 18.64 45.20
N LEU A 137 10.54 17.56 45.96
CA LEU A 137 10.83 16.22 45.46
C LEU A 137 9.91 15.86 44.28
N GLU A 138 8.64 16.23 44.34
CA GLU A 138 7.69 15.96 43.26
C GLU A 138 8.02 16.79 42.01
N SER A 139 8.42 18.06 42.15
CA SER A 139 8.83 18.88 41.01
C SER A 139 10.10 18.36 40.35
N LEU A 140 11.09 17.92 41.13
CA LEU A 140 12.32 17.33 40.62
C LEU A 140 12.05 16.02 39.89
N ARG A 141 11.15 15.17 40.42
CA ARG A 141 10.72 13.94 39.74
C ARG A 141 10.00 14.23 38.43
N ALA A 142 9.07 15.19 38.44
CA ALA A 142 8.36 15.59 37.23
C ALA A 142 9.29 16.18 36.17
N ALA A 143 10.28 16.99 36.58
CA ALA A 143 11.29 17.54 35.68
C ALA A 143 12.14 16.42 35.05
N ARG A 144 12.60 15.45 35.86
CA ARG A 144 13.34 14.28 35.35
C ARG A 144 12.52 13.40 34.42
N ALA A 145 11.22 13.25 34.66
CA ALA A 145 10.32 12.52 33.76
C ALA A 145 10.24 13.22 32.39
N VAL A 146 10.01 14.53 32.38
CA VAL A 146 10.01 15.34 31.16
C VAL A 146 11.34 15.20 30.41
N GLU A 147 12.47 15.42 31.07
CA GLU A 147 13.81 15.28 30.45
C GLU A 147 14.02 13.89 29.82
N THR A 148 13.54 12.83 30.49
CA THR A 148 13.66 11.46 29.98
C THR A 148 12.79 11.24 28.74
N SER A 149 11.55 11.74 28.77
CA SER A 149 10.63 11.66 27.63
C SER A 149 11.13 12.47 26.43
N GLU A 150 11.70 13.65 26.66
CA GLU A 150 12.34 14.48 25.63
C GLU A 150 13.56 13.78 25.03
N ALA A 151 14.42 13.20 25.87
CA ALA A 151 15.58 12.44 25.39
C ALA A 151 15.16 11.25 24.52
N GLN A 152 14.11 10.51 24.91
CA GLN A 152 13.56 9.41 24.13
C GLN A 152 12.95 9.90 22.80
N ALA A 153 12.24 11.02 22.80
CA ALA A 153 11.69 11.61 21.58
C ALA A 153 12.80 12.07 20.62
N LEU A 154 13.86 12.71 21.13
CA LEU A 154 15.02 13.12 20.34
C LEU A 154 15.78 11.92 19.77
N LEU A 155 16.03 10.87 20.57
CA LEU A 155 16.66 9.64 20.10
C LEU A 155 15.82 8.96 19.01
N GLY A 156 14.50 8.90 19.20
CA GLY A 156 13.58 8.36 18.20
C GLY A 156 13.58 9.13 16.88
N ALA A 157 13.81 10.45 16.92
CA ALA A 157 13.91 11.28 15.72
C ALA A 157 15.30 11.23 15.06
N LEU A 158 16.38 11.12 15.84
CA LEU A 158 17.76 11.12 15.34
C LEU A 158 18.23 9.75 14.84
N ALA A 159 17.77 8.66 15.46
CA ALA A 159 18.14 7.31 15.07
C ALA A 159 17.93 7.00 13.58
N PRO A 160 16.74 7.27 12.97
CA PRO A 160 16.54 7.01 11.54
C PRO A 160 17.44 7.90 10.66
N LEU A 161 17.58 9.19 10.99
CA LEU A 161 18.43 10.11 10.23
C LEU A 161 19.92 9.69 10.25
N LEU A 162 20.36 9.07 11.34
CA LEU A 162 21.72 8.54 11.45
C LEU A 162 21.88 7.24 10.66
N ALA A 163 20.85 6.37 10.64
CA ALA A 163 20.83 5.15 9.84
C ALA A 163 20.87 5.47 8.33
N ASP A 164 20.08 6.45 7.89
CA ASP A 164 20.10 6.98 6.53
C ASP A 164 21.49 7.51 6.15
N ALA A 165 22.09 8.32 7.04
CA ALA A 165 23.41 8.90 6.82
C ALA A 165 24.56 7.88 6.84
N ALA A 166 24.40 6.79 7.60
CA ALA A 166 25.34 5.67 7.66
C ALA A 166 25.18 4.69 6.48
N GLY A 167 24.17 4.87 5.62
CA GLY A 167 23.88 3.99 4.50
C GLY A 167 23.38 2.60 4.92
N THR A 168 22.91 2.44 6.15
CA THR A 168 22.54 1.12 6.70
C THR A 168 21.21 0.55 6.19
N ASP A 169 20.50 1.26 5.32
CA ASP A 169 19.26 0.78 4.69
C ASP A 169 19.43 0.27 3.26
N ALA A 170 20.67 0.11 2.78
CA ALA A 170 20.94 -0.23 1.38
C ALA A 170 21.77 -1.49 1.16
N GLU A 171 21.59 -2.60 1.91
CA GLU A 171 22.26 -3.87 1.52
C GLU A 171 21.78 -5.19 2.18
N SER A 172 20.52 -5.33 2.62
CA SER A 172 20.10 -6.59 3.30
C SER A 172 19.14 -7.52 2.56
N ASP A 173 18.73 -7.27 1.31
CA ASP A 173 17.75 -8.18 0.66
C ASP A 173 17.90 -8.43 -0.85
N ALA A 174 19.11 -8.30 -1.39
CA ALA A 174 19.34 -8.62 -2.81
C ALA A 174 20.75 -9.15 -3.10
N ASP A 175 21.14 -10.29 -2.53
CA ASP A 175 21.95 -11.26 -3.29
C ASP A 175 21.96 -12.63 -2.58
N ALA A 176 21.17 -13.57 -3.07
CA ALA A 176 21.34 -14.98 -2.77
C ALA A 176 21.80 -15.68 -4.05
N PRO A 177 23.06 -16.16 -4.15
CA PRO A 177 23.40 -17.16 -5.14
C PRO A 177 23.13 -18.54 -4.55
N GLN A 178 21.94 -19.10 -4.83
CA GLN A 178 21.76 -20.54 -4.81
C GLN A 178 22.32 -21.10 -6.11
N THR A 179 23.62 -21.43 -6.13
CA THR A 179 24.16 -22.36 -7.12
C THR A 179 24.23 -23.75 -6.48
N GLU A 180 23.22 -24.56 -6.78
CA GLU A 180 23.28 -26.01 -6.68
C GLU A 180 24.38 -26.51 -7.63
N GLU A 181 25.38 -27.22 -7.11
CA GLU A 181 26.26 -28.06 -7.91
C GLU A 181 26.06 -29.51 -7.49
N ALA A 182 25.55 -30.28 -8.45
CA ALA A 182 25.14 -31.66 -8.32
C ALA A 182 26.33 -32.61 -8.10
N THR A 183 26.10 -33.62 -7.26
CA THR A 183 26.89 -34.86 -7.20
C THR A 183 26.20 -36.00 -7.93
#